data_AF-A0A9X4KWD3-F1
#
_entry.id   AF-A0A9X4KWD3-F1
#
_cell.length_a   1.000
_cell.length_b   1.000
_cell.length_c   1.000
_cell.angle_alpha   90.00
_cell.angle_beta   90.00
_cell.angle_gamma   90.00
#
_symmetry.space_group_name_H-M   'P 1'
#
loop_
_entity.id
_entity.type
_entity.pdbx_description
1 polymer ?
#
loop_
_entity_poly.entity_id
_entity_poly.type
_entity_poly.pdbx_seq_one_letter_code
_entity_poly.pdbx_strand_id
1 'polypeptide(L)'
;MPPLDEDKRKWVVREIESWRRAKMLPEQYCDFLLNLYLDDLTVRPKSATGEKLRQIGQASGKQWLYVIGIFSLICLVVLHFSAFPLALQIAVAVIGTGGLVGLGSRYRERLPARGLALLSAGMLLLPASGTAILYVQGWKDGPGLFVLLLASALVWILCGIAERFAVLHWLGWMGVIALYASVLSRQVPDPSWLEVQVFWVPAALLFAWLSWFSHIKFKATGAVLFATALILWFMPEVYSALFGVDRNWIQVELIVKIAFVGTLMFRLRRQWMEWVA
;
A
#
# COMPACT_ATOMS: atom_id res chain seq x y z
N MET A 1 -21.67 -47.68 -26.96
CA MET A 1 -20.97 -46.51 -27.52
C MET A 1 -19.82 -47.04 -28.37
N PRO A 2 -19.78 -46.79 -29.68
CA PRO A 2 -18.77 -47.40 -30.55
C PRO A 2 -17.37 -46.86 -30.19
N PRO A 3 -16.31 -47.67 -30.32
CA PRO A 3 -14.95 -47.22 -30.03
C PRO A 3 -14.58 -46.10 -31.00
N LEU A 4 -14.40 -44.90 -30.49
CA LEU A 4 -13.76 -43.82 -31.25
C LEU A 4 -12.33 -44.27 -31.59
N ASP A 5 -11.95 -44.22 -32.87
CA ASP A 5 -10.57 -44.47 -33.31
C ASP A 5 -9.61 -43.70 -32.41
N GLU A 6 -8.68 -44.41 -31.75
CA GLU A 6 -7.71 -43.78 -30.86
C GLU A 6 -6.88 -42.70 -31.57
N ASP A 7 -6.69 -42.85 -32.88
CA ASP A 7 -5.98 -41.90 -33.73
C ASP A 7 -6.75 -40.59 -33.92
N LYS A 8 -8.09 -40.66 -34.05
CA LYS A 8 -8.94 -39.46 -34.09
C LYS A 8 -8.91 -38.74 -32.75
N ARG A 9 -8.95 -39.49 -31.64
CA ARG A 9 -8.84 -38.92 -30.28
C ARG A 9 -7.51 -38.19 -30.08
N LYS A 10 -6.38 -38.81 -30.46
CA LYS A 10 -5.04 -38.19 -30.39
C LYS A 10 -4.91 -36.96 -31.30
N TRP A 11 -5.60 -36.95 -32.44
CA TRP A 11 -5.64 -35.80 -33.32
C TRP A 11 -6.42 -34.63 -32.68
N VAL A 12 -7.62 -34.88 -32.15
CA VAL A 12 -8.45 -33.86 -31.46
C VAL A 12 -7.72 -33.24 -30.27
N VAL A 13 -7.03 -34.04 -29.46
CA VAL A 13 -6.26 -33.54 -28.29
C VAL A 13 -5.14 -32.59 -28.73
N ARG A 14 -4.39 -32.94 -29.79
CA ARG A 14 -3.32 -32.08 -30.32
C ARG A 14 -3.86 -30.75 -30.84
N GLU A 15 -5.03 -30.76 -31.44
CA GLU A 15 -5.67 -29.56 -31.98
C GLU A 15 -6.15 -28.62 -30.84
N ILE A 16 -6.74 -29.18 -29.78
CA ILE A 16 -7.14 -28.40 -28.59
C ILE A 16 -5.91 -27.75 -27.92
N GLU A 17 -4.77 -28.45 -27.85
CA GLU A 17 -3.52 -27.87 -27.35
C GLU A 17 -2.95 -26.77 -28.26
N SER A 18 -3.11 -26.90 -29.58
CA SER A 18 -2.76 -25.88 -30.56
C SER A 18 -3.59 -24.60 -30.32
N TRP A 19 -4.90 -24.74 -30.13
CA TRP A 19 -5.79 -23.61 -29.83
C TRP A 19 -5.44 -22.91 -28.51
N ARG A 20 -5.03 -23.68 -27.49
CA ARG A 20 -4.55 -23.14 -26.22
C ARG A 20 -3.25 -22.34 -26.40
N ARG A 21 -2.27 -22.89 -27.11
CA ARG A 21 -0.98 -22.20 -27.38
C ARG A 21 -1.17 -20.94 -28.22
N ALA A 22 -2.09 -20.97 -29.18
CA ALA A 22 -2.43 -19.83 -30.03
C ALA A 22 -3.41 -18.84 -29.38
N LYS A 23 -3.89 -19.09 -28.14
CA LYS A 23 -4.92 -18.29 -27.44
C LYS A 23 -6.21 -18.07 -28.25
N MET A 24 -6.59 -19.03 -29.09
CA MET A 24 -7.83 -18.95 -29.87
C MET A 24 -9.09 -19.16 -29.03
N LEU A 25 -8.95 -19.82 -27.88
CA LEU A 25 -10.02 -20.07 -26.92
C LEU A 25 -9.54 -19.77 -25.50
N PRO A 26 -10.42 -19.32 -24.58
CA PRO A 26 -10.07 -19.15 -23.17
C PRO A 26 -9.66 -20.49 -22.54
N GLU A 27 -8.65 -20.47 -21.66
CA GLU A 27 -8.03 -21.70 -21.11
C GLU A 27 -9.03 -22.64 -20.41
N GLN A 28 -10.05 -22.08 -19.75
CA GLN A 28 -11.08 -22.84 -19.06
C GLN A 28 -11.91 -23.73 -20.01
N TYR A 29 -12.13 -23.28 -21.25
CA TYR A 29 -12.86 -24.05 -22.26
C TYR A 29 -11.99 -25.16 -22.86
N CYS A 30 -10.70 -24.89 -23.11
CA CYS A 30 -9.76 -25.93 -23.53
C CYS A 30 -9.66 -27.04 -22.48
N ASP A 31 -9.59 -26.68 -21.19
CA ASP A 31 -9.55 -27.65 -20.09
C ASP A 31 -10.82 -28.50 -20.02
N PHE A 32 -12.00 -27.92 -20.23
CA PHE A 32 -13.26 -28.67 -20.31
C PHE A 32 -13.27 -29.67 -21.48
N LEU A 33 -12.85 -29.24 -22.67
CA LEU A 33 -12.81 -30.11 -23.86
C LEU A 33 -11.81 -31.26 -23.70
N LEU A 34 -10.61 -30.98 -23.19
CA LEU A 34 -9.62 -32.00 -22.88
C LEU A 34 -10.16 -33.04 -21.89
N ASN A 35 -10.90 -32.62 -20.86
CA ASN A 35 -11.50 -33.52 -19.89
C ASN A 35 -12.57 -34.46 -20.49
N LEU A 36 -13.20 -34.08 -21.61
CA LEU A 36 -14.20 -34.89 -22.29
C LEU A 36 -13.59 -36.01 -23.15
N TYR A 37 -12.33 -35.83 -23.58
CA TYR A 37 -11.62 -36.75 -24.49
C TYR A 37 -10.51 -37.57 -23.81
N LEU A 38 -10.12 -37.22 -22.58
CA LEU A 38 -9.15 -37.97 -21.79
C LEU A 38 -9.87 -38.91 -20.82
N ASP A 39 -10.16 -40.13 -21.28
CA ASP A 39 -10.79 -41.19 -20.48
C ASP A 39 -9.90 -41.73 -19.34
N ASP A 40 -8.61 -41.42 -19.36
CA ASP A 40 -7.66 -41.90 -18.38
C ASP A 40 -7.35 -40.80 -17.35
N LEU A 41 -7.77 -41.04 -16.09
CA LEU A 41 -7.57 -40.14 -14.94
C LEU A 41 -6.10 -39.78 -14.67
N THR A 42 -5.16 -40.38 -15.39
CA THR A 42 -3.71 -40.23 -15.28
C THR A 42 -3.15 -39.05 -16.07
N VAL A 43 -3.84 -38.56 -17.12
CA VAL A 43 -3.34 -37.48 -18.00
C VAL A 43 -4.22 -36.24 -17.91
N ARG A 44 -4.58 -35.78 -16.71
CA ARG A 44 -5.24 -34.47 -16.57
C ARG A 44 -4.29 -33.35 -17.01
N PRO A 45 -4.68 -32.46 -17.95
CA PRO A 45 -3.93 -31.22 -18.15
C PRO A 45 -3.95 -30.43 -16.84
N LYS A 46 -2.77 -30.03 -16.39
CA LYS A 46 -2.55 -29.36 -15.10
C LYS A 46 -3.21 -27.99 -15.11
N SER A 47 -4.48 -27.91 -14.69
CA SER A 47 -5.10 -26.63 -14.39
C SER A 47 -4.48 -26.09 -13.09
N ALA A 48 -4.05 -24.83 -13.09
CA ALA A 48 -3.40 -24.20 -11.93
C ALA A 48 -4.27 -24.22 -10.66
N THR A 49 -5.60 -24.31 -10.83
CA THR A 49 -6.58 -24.45 -9.75
C THR A 49 -6.66 -25.89 -9.22
N GLY A 50 -6.63 -26.88 -10.10
CA GLY A 50 -6.64 -28.30 -9.71
C GLY A 50 -5.36 -28.75 -9.01
N GLU A 51 -4.21 -28.17 -9.39
CA GLU A 51 -2.92 -28.45 -8.75
C GLU A 51 -2.84 -27.88 -7.33
N LYS A 52 -3.40 -26.68 -7.09
CA LYS A 52 -3.52 -26.09 -5.74
C LYS A 52 -4.44 -26.89 -4.82
N LEU A 53 -5.59 -27.34 -5.33
CA LEU A 53 -6.54 -28.17 -4.56
C LEU A 53 -5.94 -29.54 -4.21
N ARG A 54 -5.18 -30.13 -5.13
CA ARG A 54 -4.47 -31.40 -4.90
C ARG A 54 -3.29 -31.26 -3.94
N GLN A 55 -2.57 -30.13 -3.95
CA GLN A 55 -1.56 -29.81 -2.94
C GLN A 55 -2.15 -29.69 -1.52
N ILE A 56 -3.35 -29.13 -1.37
CA ILE A 56 -4.04 -29.06 -0.07
C ILE A 56 -4.40 -30.47 0.43
N GLY A 57 -4.82 -31.37 -0.47
CA GLY A 57 -5.11 -32.77 -0.16
C GLY A 57 -3.87 -33.63 0.12
N GLN A 58 -2.68 -33.20 -0.30
CA GLN A 58 -1.40 -33.88 -0.04
C GLN A 58 -0.63 -33.28 1.15
N ALA A 59 -1.19 -32.29 1.85
CA ALA A 59 -0.57 -31.67 3.00
C ALA A 59 -0.42 -32.68 4.15
N SER A 60 0.78 -32.75 4.73
CA SER A 60 1.08 -33.62 5.88
C SER A 60 0.20 -33.25 7.08
N GLY A 61 -0.17 -34.22 7.90
CA GLY A 61 -0.91 -33.97 9.15
C GLY A 61 -0.22 -32.94 10.06
N LYS A 62 1.12 -32.85 10.03
CA LYS A 62 1.88 -31.81 10.73
C LYS A 62 1.59 -30.40 10.20
N GLN A 63 1.46 -30.23 8.89
CA GLN A 63 1.12 -28.94 8.27
C GLN A 63 -0.30 -28.51 8.62
N TRP A 64 -1.25 -29.46 8.64
CA TRP A 64 -2.61 -29.20 9.11
C TRP A 64 -2.65 -28.76 10.58
N LEU A 65 -1.88 -29.43 11.45
CA LEU A 65 -1.76 -29.01 12.85
C LEU A 65 -1.17 -27.61 12.99
N TYR A 66 -0.16 -27.23 12.20
CA TYR A 66 0.38 -25.87 12.21
C TYR A 66 -0.66 -24.84 11.77
N VAL A 67 -1.38 -25.09 10.68
CA VAL A 67 -2.41 -24.17 10.18
C VAL A 67 -3.53 -24.01 11.20
N ILE A 68 -4.04 -25.12 11.76
CA ILE A 68 -5.07 -25.10 12.80
C ILE A 68 -4.56 -24.39 14.06
N GLY A 69 -3.33 -24.67 14.48
CA GLY A 69 -2.73 -24.04 15.66
C GLY A 69 -2.57 -22.53 15.51
N ILE A 70 -2.02 -22.07 14.38
CA ILE A 70 -1.88 -20.64 14.06
C ILE A 70 -3.25 -19.97 13.96
N PHE A 71 -4.20 -20.59 13.26
CA PHE A 71 -5.55 -20.06 13.12
C PHE A 71 -6.26 -19.93 14.47
N SER A 72 -6.22 -20.98 15.29
CA SER A 72 -6.78 -20.98 16.65
C SER A 72 -6.12 -19.92 17.52
N LEU A 73 -4.79 -19.74 17.44
CA LEU A 73 -4.08 -18.70 18.17
C LEU A 73 -4.52 -17.30 17.74
N ILE A 74 -4.65 -17.05 16.44
CA ILE A 74 -5.16 -15.78 15.90
C ILE A 74 -6.59 -15.52 16.41
N CYS A 75 -7.47 -16.52 16.33
CA CYS A 75 -8.85 -16.42 16.81
C CYS A 75 -8.90 -16.11 18.31
N LEU A 76 -8.09 -16.80 19.13
CA LEU A 76 -8.01 -16.55 20.56
C LEU A 76 -7.57 -15.11 20.82
N VAL A 77 -6.51 -14.66 20.16
CA VAL A 77 -5.99 -13.29 20.30
C VAL A 77 -7.04 -12.25 19.93
N VAL A 78 -7.76 -12.43 18.81
CA VAL A 78 -8.76 -11.46 18.35
C VAL A 78 -10.00 -11.47 19.24
N LEU A 79 -10.50 -12.65 19.63
CA LEU A 79 -11.73 -12.77 20.43
C LEU A 79 -11.53 -12.35 21.90
N HIS A 80 -10.34 -12.60 22.46
CA HIS A 80 -10.00 -12.21 23.84
C HIS A 80 -9.15 -10.94 23.92
N PHE A 81 -9.04 -10.18 22.82
CA PHE A 81 -8.20 -8.98 22.78
C PHE A 81 -8.54 -7.98 23.89
N SER A 82 -9.83 -7.82 24.20
CA SER A 82 -10.31 -6.92 25.26
C SER A 82 -10.00 -7.37 26.68
N ALA A 83 -9.78 -8.68 26.88
CA ALA A 83 -9.44 -9.25 28.18
C ALA A 83 -7.93 -9.15 28.50
N PHE A 84 -7.10 -8.84 27.50
CA PHE A 84 -5.66 -8.74 27.69
C PHE A 84 -5.27 -7.43 28.40
N PRO A 85 -4.26 -7.47 29.31
CA PRO A 85 -3.65 -6.25 29.83
C PRO A 85 -3.11 -5.37 28.71
N LEU A 86 -3.10 -4.04 28.92
CA LEU A 86 -2.65 -3.06 27.93
C LEU A 86 -1.27 -3.39 27.34
N ALA A 87 -0.32 -3.80 28.19
CA ALA A 87 1.04 -4.16 27.75
C ALA A 87 1.04 -5.32 26.75
N LEU A 88 0.16 -6.31 26.94
CA LEU A 88 0.05 -7.46 26.04
C LEU A 88 -0.63 -7.06 24.72
N GLN A 89 -1.65 -6.19 24.77
CA GLN A 89 -2.30 -5.66 23.55
C GLN A 89 -1.28 -4.93 22.66
N ILE A 90 -0.45 -4.06 23.27
CA ILE A 90 0.63 -3.34 22.57
C ILE A 90 1.68 -4.33 22.04
N ALA A 91 2.12 -5.28 22.88
CA ALA A 91 3.12 -6.27 22.48
C ALA A 91 2.68 -7.09 21.26
N VAL A 92 1.43 -7.57 21.25
CA VAL A 92 0.86 -8.31 20.11
C VAL A 92 0.79 -7.42 18.86
N ALA A 93 0.34 -6.17 18.99
CA ALA A 93 0.28 -5.23 17.88
C ALA A 93 1.67 -4.95 17.27
N VAL A 94 2.67 -4.70 18.11
CA VAL A 94 4.05 -4.41 17.68
C VAL A 94 4.71 -5.64 17.09
N ILE A 95 4.59 -6.82 17.71
CA ILE A 95 5.17 -8.07 17.21
C ILE A 95 4.49 -8.46 15.89
N GLY A 96 3.16 -8.36 15.79
CA GLY A 96 2.42 -8.65 14.56
C GLY A 96 2.82 -7.72 13.42
N THR A 97 2.86 -6.41 13.69
CA THR A 97 3.31 -5.40 12.72
C THR A 97 4.77 -5.65 12.31
N GLY A 98 5.69 -5.75 13.27
CA GLY A 98 7.12 -5.97 13.01
C GLY A 98 7.40 -7.28 12.29
N GLY A 99 6.67 -8.35 12.62
CA GLY A 99 6.74 -9.63 11.94
C GLY A 99 6.31 -9.54 10.48
N LEU A 100 5.18 -8.90 10.18
CA LEU A 100 4.72 -8.68 8.81
C LEU A 100 5.71 -7.82 8.00
N VAL A 101 6.22 -6.76 8.60
CA VAL A 101 7.21 -5.87 7.96
C VAL A 101 8.52 -6.60 7.70
N GLY A 102 9.06 -7.31 8.70
CA GLY A 102 10.30 -8.06 8.58
C GLY A 102 10.22 -9.20 7.55
N LEU A 103 9.11 -9.95 7.55
CA LEU A 103 8.85 -10.98 6.53
C LEU A 103 8.66 -10.35 5.15
N GLY A 104 7.93 -9.24 5.07
CA GLY A 104 7.71 -8.50 3.82
C GLY A 104 9.01 -8.00 3.20
N SER A 105 9.88 -7.40 4.00
CA SER A 105 11.24 -6.98 3.62
C SER A 105 12.05 -8.18 3.10
N ARG A 106 12.11 -9.28 3.87
CA ARG A 106 12.85 -10.49 3.49
C ARG A 106 12.37 -11.13 2.19
N TYR A 107 11.07 -11.15 1.93
CA TYR A 107 10.51 -11.77 0.73
C TYR A 107 10.48 -10.84 -0.49
N ARG A 108 10.67 -9.54 -0.32
CA ARG A 108 10.54 -8.55 -1.39
C ARG A 108 11.49 -8.81 -2.57
N GLU A 109 12.71 -9.26 -2.30
CA GLU A 109 13.69 -9.54 -3.36
C GLU A 109 13.35 -10.79 -4.17
N ARG A 110 12.81 -11.83 -3.51
CA ARG A 110 12.54 -13.13 -4.15
C ARG A 110 11.13 -13.21 -4.75
N LEU A 111 10.17 -12.59 -4.10
CA LEU A 111 8.74 -12.65 -4.40
C LEU A 111 8.12 -11.25 -4.20
N PRO A 112 8.33 -10.31 -5.15
CA PRO A 112 8.03 -8.90 -4.95
C PRO A 112 6.57 -8.63 -4.60
N ALA A 113 5.62 -9.30 -5.26
CA ALA A 113 4.20 -9.15 -4.97
C ALA A 113 3.85 -9.58 -3.53
N ARG A 114 4.45 -10.69 -3.05
CA ARG A 114 4.22 -11.19 -1.69
C ARG A 114 4.88 -10.30 -0.64
N GLY A 115 6.12 -9.87 -0.90
CA GLY A 115 6.82 -8.94 -0.02
C GLY A 115 6.07 -7.62 0.14
N LEU A 116 5.57 -7.07 -0.97
CA LEU A 116 4.77 -5.85 -0.98
C LEU A 116 3.44 -6.01 -0.22
N ALA A 117 2.75 -7.14 -0.41
CA ALA A 117 1.51 -7.43 0.31
C ALA A 117 1.71 -7.57 1.82
N LEU A 118 2.82 -8.18 2.25
CA LEU A 118 3.16 -8.31 3.67
C LEU A 118 3.55 -6.96 4.28
N LEU A 119 4.33 -6.15 3.55
CA LEU A 119 4.67 -4.79 3.97
C LEU A 119 3.41 -3.94 4.13
N SER A 120 2.53 -3.92 3.13
CA SER A 120 1.28 -3.14 3.20
C SER A 120 0.37 -3.62 4.33
N ALA A 121 0.25 -4.94 4.54
CA ALA A 121 -0.50 -5.50 5.66
C ALA A 121 0.06 -5.06 7.01
N GLY A 122 1.39 -5.10 7.20
CA GLY A 122 2.03 -4.61 8.43
C GLY A 122 1.79 -3.12 8.67
N MET A 123 1.91 -2.30 7.62
CA MET A 123 1.72 -0.85 7.71
C MET A 123 0.27 -0.47 8.06
N LEU A 124 -0.73 -1.21 7.54
CA LEU A 124 -2.14 -1.02 7.88
C LEU A 124 -2.49 -1.58 9.26
N LEU A 125 -1.84 -2.66 9.68
CA LEU A 125 -2.08 -3.28 10.97
C LEU A 125 -1.73 -2.33 12.12
N LEU A 126 -0.68 -1.51 11.97
CA LEU A 126 -0.23 -0.57 13.00
C LEU A 126 -1.33 0.43 13.45
N PRO A 127 -1.88 1.30 12.58
CA PRO A 127 -2.96 2.22 12.97
C PRO A 127 -4.26 1.48 13.32
N ALA A 128 -4.56 0.35 12.67
CA ALA A 128 -5.77 -0.43 12.96
C ALA A 128 -5.75 -1.02 14.37
N SER A 129 -4.67 -1.72 14.73
CA SER A 129 -4.49 -2.31 16.05
C SER A 129 -4.38 -1.24 17.13
N GLY A 130 -3.67 -0.13 16.89
CA GLY A 130 -3.63 0.99 17.82
C GLY A 130 -5.01 1.60 18.06
N THR A 131 -5.83 1.77 17.03
CA THR A 131 -7.20 2.31 17.17
C THR A 131 -8.08 1.36 17.97
N ALA A 132 -7.94 0.05 17.75
CA ALA A 132 -8.63 -0.96 18.55
C ALA A 132 -8.23 -0.91 20.04
N ILE A 133 -6.94 -0.71 20.33
CA ILE A 133 -6.46 -0.52 21.71
C ILE A 133 -7.08 0.73 22.33
N LEU A 134 -7.03 1.87 21.65
CA LEU A 134 -7.63 3.12 22.15
C LEU A 134 -9.13 2.93 22.46
N TYR A 135 -9.84 2.24 21.57
CA TYR A 135 -11.27 1.95 21.75
C TYR A 135 -11.55 1.08 22.97
N VAL A 136 -10.80 -0.01 23.14
CA VAL A 136 -10.94 -0.95 24.27
C VAL A 136 -10.60 -0.29 25.60
N GLN A 137 -9.60 0.58 25.63
CA GLN A 137 -9.21 1.32 26.84
C GLN A 137 -10.13 2.53 27.14
N GLY A 138 -11.12 2.81 26.28
CA GLY A 138 -12.04 3.94 26.44
C GLY A 138 -11.40 5.31 26.17
N TRP A 139 -10.25 5.38 25.51
CA TRP A 139 -9.52 6.62 25.23
C TRP A 139 -10.03 7.30 23.94
N LYS A 140 -11.33 7.62 23.91
CA LYS A 140 -12.01 8.15 22.71
C LYS A 140 -11.89 9.67 22.55
N ASP A 141 -11.95 10.41 23.65
CA ASP A 141 -12.08 11.88 23.61
C ASP A 141 -10.75 12.64 23.80
N GLY A 142 -9.64 11.90 23.96
CA GLY A 142 -8.31 12.47 24.19
C GLY A 142 -7.47 12.65 22.91
N PRO A 143 -6.23 13.15 23.04
CA PRO A 143 -5.29 13.26 21.91
C PRO A 143 -4.77 11.89 21.42
N GLY A 144 -5.24 10.78 22.01
CA GLY A 144 -4.72 9.44 21.76
C GLY A 144 -4.73 9.05 20.28
N LEU A 145 -5.82 9.31 19.55
CA LEU A 145 -5.89 9.03 18.12
C LEU A 145 -4.88 9.87 17.32
N PHE A 146 -4.72 11.14 17.69
CA PHE A 146 -3.76 12.04 17.04
C PHE A 146 -2.32 11.56 17.24
N VAL A 147 -1.96 11.20 18.48
CA VAL A 147 -0.64 10.65 18.82
C VAL A 147 -0.39 9.34 18.09
N LEU A 148 -1.38 8.45 18.03
CA LEU A 148 -1.27 7.18 17.31
C LEU A 148 -1.03 7.37 15.81
N LEU A 149 -1.82 8.23 15.16
CA LEU A 149 -1.69 8.49 13.73
C LEU A 149 -0.36 9.17 13.41
N LEU A 150 0.10 10.10 14.26
CA LEU A 150 1.41 10.73 14.11
C LEU A 150 2.53 9.69 14.27
N ALA A 151 2.49 8.85 15.30
CA ALA A 151 3.46 7.78 15.51
C ALA A 151 3.47 6.81 14.32
N SER A 152 2.29 6.45 13.79
CA SER A 152 2.16 5.58 12.62
C SER A 152 2.79 6.21 11.38
N ALA A 153 2.51 7.49 11.12
CA ALA A 153 3.08 8.24 10.01
C ALA A 153 4.61 8.34 10.10
N LEU A 154 5.16 8.57 11.30
CA LEU A 154 6.61 8.57 11.52
C LEU A 154 7.23 7.20 11.27
N VAL A 155 6.58 6.11 11.74
CA VAL A 155 7.03 4.74 11.43
C VAL A 155 7.02 4.48 9.92
N TRP A 156 5.98 4.94 9.20
CA TRP A 156 5.92 4.80 7.74
C TRP A 156 7.03 5.57 7.04
N ILE A 157 7.36 6.79 7.49
CA ILE A 157 8.49 7.57 6.97
C ILE A 157 9.80 6.81 7.21
N LEU A 158 10.07 6.39 8.44
CA LEU A 158 11.31 5.69 8.80
C LEU A 158 11.47 4.36 8.06
N CYS A 159 10.43 3.53 8.04
CA CYS A 159 10.42 2.27 7.30
C CYS A 159 10.52 2.51 5.80
N GLY A 160 9.82 3.51 5.25
CA GLY A 160 9.88 3.85 3.83
C GLY A 160 11.28 4.29 3.39
N ILE A 161 12.00 5.04 4.23
CA ILE A 161 13.40 5.42 3.98
C ILE A 161 14.32 4.18 4.08
N ALA A 162 14.20 3.40 5.16
CA ALA A 162 15.04 2.22 5.40
C ALA A 162 14.90 1.16 4.29
N GLU A 163 13.67 0.90 3.87
CA GLU A 163 13.33 -0.11 2.84
C GLU A 163 13.37 0.46 1.42
N ARG A 164 13.72 1.74 1.24
CA ARG A 164 13.66 2.44 -0.06
C ARG A 164 12.30 2.28 -0.76
N PHE A 165 11.22 2.33 0.01
CA PHE A 165 9.86 2.20 -0.48
C PHE A 165 9.20 3.59 -0.57
N ALA A 166 9.36 4.24 -1.73
CA ALA A 166 8.98 5.63 -1.96
C ALA A 166 7.50 5.92 -1.65
N VAL A 167 6.58 5.04 -2.06
CA VAL A 167 5.14 5.23 -1.83
C VAL A 167 4.82 5.27 -0.34
N LEU A 168 5.40 4.35 0.44
CA LEU A 168 5.17 4.32 1.89
C LEU A 168 5.74 5.55 2.59
N HIS A 169 6.94 5.97 2.21
CA HIS A 169 7.54 7.20 2.72
C HIS A 169 6.66 8.42 2.42
N TRP A 170 6.15 8.52 1.19
CA TRP A 170 5.27 9.61 0.79
C TRP A 170 3.92 9.59 1.53
N LEU A 171 3.31 8.41 1.71
CA LEU A 171 2.08 8.26 2.49
C LEU A 171 2.25 8.70 3.95
N GLY A 172 3.40 8.44 4.55
CA GLY A 172 3.72 8.94 5.89
C GLY A 172 3.68 10.48 5.94
N TRP A 173 4.28 11.16 4.97
CA TRP A 173 4.18 12.62 4.86
C TRP A 173 2.76 13.12 4.63
N MET A 174 1.97 12.43 3.80
CA MET A 174 0.55 12.79 3.59
C MET A 174 -0.24 12.69 4.90
N GLY A 175 0.04 11.67 5.72
CA GLY A 175 -0.51 11.54 7.07
C GLY A 175 -0.13 12.71 7.98
N VAL A 176 1.15 13.10 8.01
CA VAL A 176 1.62 14.27 8.79
C VAL A 176 0.95 15.56 8.32
N ILE A 177 0.83 15.77 7.01
CA ILE A 177 0.18 16.95 6.44
C ILE A 177 -1.31 17.01 6.81
N ALA A 178 -2.02 15.89 6.72
CA ALA A 178 -3.43 15.82 7.11
C ALA A 178 -3.62 16.10 8.61
N LEU A 179 -2.73 15.57 9.46
CA LEU A 179 -2.73 15.84 10.90
C LEU A 179 -2.43 17.32 11.19
N TYR A 180 -1.43 17.89 10.51
CA TYR A 180 -1.10 19.31 10.63
C TYR A 180 -2.28 20.20 10.21
N ALA A 181 -2.92 19.92 9.07
CA ALA A 181 -4.12 20.62 8.61
C ALA A 181 -5.24 20.56 9.65
N SER A 182 -5.47 19.38 10.24
CA SER A 182 -6.52 19.19 11.25
C SER A 182 -6.24 19.92 12.56
N VAL A 183 -4.98 20.03 12.96
CA VAL A 183 -4.59 20.84 14.13
C VAL A 183 -4.75 22.32 13.82
N LEU A 184 -4.27 22.75 12.65
CA LEU A 184 -4.35 24.14 12.22
C LEU A 184 -5.80 24.63 12.18
N SER A 185 -6.72 23.83 11.63
CA SER A 185 -8.14 24.17 11.56
C SER A 185 -8.85 24.26 12.91
N ARG A 186 -8.28 23.63 13.95
CA ARG A 186 -8.83 23.71 15.32
C ARG A 186 -8.26 24.88 16.10
N GLN A 187 -7.00 25.25 15.84
CA GLN A 187 -6.31 26.31 16.57
C GLN A 187 -6.55 27.70 15.97
N VAL A 188 -6.75 27.78 14.66
CA VAL A 188 -6.97 29.04 13.93
C VAL A 188 -8.23 28.86 13.07
N PRO A 189 -9.43 29.11 13.62
CA PRO A 189 -10.69 28.85 12.93
C PRO A 189 -10.97 29.83 11.78
N ASP A 190 -10.56 31.09 11.92
CA ASP A 190 -10.78 32.15 10.93
C ASP A 190 -9.45 32.79 10.48
N PRO A 191 -8.56 32.04 9.82
CA PRO A 191 -7.29 32.59 9.38
C PRO A 191 -7.52 33.57 8.23
N SER A 192 -6.76 34.66 8.23
CA SER A 192 -6.65 35.56 7.09
C SER A 192 -5.92 34.87 5.91
N TRP A 193 -6.13 35.39 4.70
CA TRP A 193 -5.47 34.90 3.49
C TRP A 193 -3.94 34.79 3.64
N LEU A 194 -3.30 35.82 4.22
CA LEU A 194 -1.86 35.85 4.40
C LEU A 194 -1.37 34.78 5.39
N GLU A 195 -2.09 34.57 6.49
CA GLU A 195 -1.77 33.55 7.48
C GLU A 195 -1.79 32.16 6.85
N VAL A 196 -2.79 31.86 6.02
CA VAL A 196 -2.85 30.59 5.28
C VAL A 196 -1.61 30.41 4.41
N GLN A 197 -1.17 31.44 3.67
CA GLN A 197 0.06 31.34 2.88
C GLN A 197 1.31 31.11 3.76
N VAL A 198 1.42 31.82 4.90
CA VAL A 198 2.55 31.68 5.84
C VAL A 198 2.59 30.29 6.51
N PHE A 199 1.45 29.65 6.75
CA PHE A 199 1.41 28.32 7.36
C PHE A 199 1.99 27.21 6.45
N TRP A 200 1.83 27.32 5.13
CA TRP A 200 2.17 26.24 4.20
C TRP A 200 3.37 26.52 3.30
N VAL A 201 3.54 27.75 2.80
CA VAL A 201 4.58 28.09 1.81
C VAL A 201 6.00 27.89 2.36
N PRO A 202 6.35 28.31 3.59
CA PRO A 202 7.67 28.03 4.15
C PRO A 202 7.99 26.54 4.24
N ALA A 203 7.00 25.70 4.56
CA ALA A 203 7.15 24.26 4.56
C ALA A 203 7.41 23.73 3.13
N ALA A 204 6.66 24.21 2.13
CA ALA A 204 6.91 23.84 0.73
C ALA A 204 8.36 24.15 0.28
N LEU A 205 8.86 25.35 0.62
CA LEU A 205 10.23 25.75 0.32
C LEU A 205 11.28 24.90 1.05
N LEU A 206 11.05 24.59 2.33
CA LEU A 206 11.91 23.70 3.11
C LEU A 206 11.99 22.31 2.48
N PHE A 207 10.85 21.73 2.09
CA PHE A 207 10.82 20.41 1.45
C PHE A 207 11.47 20.41 0.07
N ALA A 208 11.29 21.49 -0.71
CA ALA A 208 11.98 21.64 -1.99
C ALA A 208 13.51 21.70 -1.80
N TRP A 209 13.98 22.43 -0.78
CA TRP A 209 15.39 22.50 -0.44
C TRP A 209 15.94 21.17 0.07
N LEU A 210 15.22 20.48 0.98
CA LEU A 210 15.59 19.17 1.48
C LEU A 210 15.59 18.10 0.38
N SER A 211 14.69 18.22 -0.60
CA SER A 211 14.67 17.37 -1.77
C SER A 211 15.96 17.50 -2.58
N TRP A 212 16.37 18.74 -2.90
CA TRP A 212 17.64 19.01 -3.58
C TRP A 212 18.83 18.43 -2.80
N PHE A 213 18.89 18.69 -1.49
CA PHE A 213 19.97 18.18 -0.63
C PHE A 213 20.02 16.65 -0.57
N SER A 214 18.85 16.01 -0.41
CA SER A 214 18.75 14.56 -0.26
C SER A 214 18.96 13.80 -1.57
N HIS A 215 18.66 14.42 -2.72
CA HIS A 215 18.81 13.81 -4.03
C HIS A 215 20.25 13.35 -4.30
N ILE A 216 21.25 14.08 -3.79
CA ILE A 216 22.67 13.78 -3.98
C ILE A 216 23.04 12.41 -3.39
N LYS A 217 22.44 12.04 -2.24
CA LYS A 217 22.79 10.81 -1.49
C LYS A 217 21.74 9.71 -1.60
N PHE A 218 20.46 10.07 -1.71
CA PHE A 218 19.32 9.15 -1.70
C PHE A 218 18.26 9.61 -2.71
N LYS A 219 18.42 9.25 -3.98
CA LYS A 219 17.51 9.63 -5.08
C LYS A 219 16.02 9.44 -4.75
N ALA A 220 15.65 8.27 -4.22
CA ALA A 220 14.25 7.96 -3.85
C ALA A 220 13.69 8.91 -2.77
N THR A 221 14.50 9.25 -1.76
CA THR A 221 14.12 10.21 -0.72
C THR A 221 13.96 11.61 -1.29
N GLY A 222 14.89 12.04 -2.16
CA GLY A 222 14.79 13.32 -2.87
C GLY A 222 13.50 13.45 -3.67
N ALA A 223 13.12 12.41 -4.42
CA ALA A 223 11.89 12.39 -5.21
C ALA A 223 10.62 12.47 -4.34
N VAL A 224 10.57 11.74 -3.20
CA VAL A 224 9.44 11.82 -2.26
C VAL A 224 9.31 13.24 -1.69
N LEU A 225 10.41 13.83 -1.23
CA LEU A 225 10.39 15.19 -0.68
C LEU A 225 10.01 16.23 -1.73
N PHE A 226 10.40 16.05 -2.99
CA PHE A 226 9.99 16.91 -4.10
C PHE A 226 8.48 16.85 -4.32
N ALA A 227 7.92 15.64 -4.38
CA ALA A 227 6.48 15.44 -4.51
C ALA A 227 5.71 16.05 -3.33
N THR A 228 6.21 15.88 -2.10
CA THR A 228 5.65 16.52 -0.91
C THR A 228 5.72 18.05 -0.98
N ALA A 229 6.82 18.63 -1.48
CA ALA A 229 6.97 20.07 -1.66
C ALA A 229 5.93 20.64 -2.63
N LEU A 230 5.69 19.96 -3.76
CA LEU A 230 4.67 20.36 -4.73
C LEU A 230 3.27 20.36 -4.12
N ILE A 231 2.94 19.37 -3.29
CA ILE A 231 1.65 19.31 -2.59
C ILE A 231 1.52 20.45 -1.59
N LEU A 232 2.55 20.67 -0.77
CA LEU A 232 2.57 21.77 0.20
C LEU A 232 2.46 23.15 -0.46
N TRP A 233 2.99 23.31 -1.67
CA TRP A 233 2.90 24.58 -2.42
C TRP A 233 1.46 24.99 -2.75
N PHE A 234 0.60 24.01 -3.05
CA PHE A 234 -0.83 24.20 -3.35
C PHE A 234 -1.75 23.97 -2.14
N MET A 235 -1.20 23.61 -0.97
CA MET A 235 -1.99 23.40 0.24
C MET A 235 -2.71 24.66 0.74
N PRO A 236 -2.18 25.91 0.61
CA PRO A 236 -2.97 27.10 0.93
C PRO A 236 -4.33 27.12 0.25
N GLU A 237 -4.37 26.86 -1.05
CA GLU A 237 -5.59 26.93 -1.86
C GLU A 237 -6.53 25.77 -1.55
N VAL A 238 -5.99 24.57 -1.33
CA VAL A 238 -6.76 23.40 -0.87
C VAL A 238 -7.35 23.67 0.51
N TYR A 239 -6.58 24.21 1.44
CA TYR A 239 -7.03 24.57 2.79
C TYR A 239 -8.13 25.63 2.73
N SER A 240 -7.91 26.73 1.99
CA SER A 240 -8.90 27.79 1.78
C SER A 240 -10.20 27.27 1.15
N ALA A 241 -10.12 26.34 0.19
CA ALA A 241 -11.29 25.72 -0.41
C ALA A 241 -12.08 24.85 0.59
N LEU A 242 -11.37 24.02 1.37
CA LEU A 242 -11.97 23.10 2.35
C LEU A 242 -12.60 23.83 3.53
N PHE A 243 -11.95 24.88 4.05
CA PHE A 243 -12.37 25.61 5.24
C PHE A 243 -13.08 26.94 4.94
N GLY A 244 -13.23 27.32 3.67
CA GLY A 244 -14.02 28.48 3.26
C GLY A 244 -13.33 29.83 3.41
N VAL A 245 -12.01 29.86 3.46
CA VAL A 245 -11.22 31.10 3.55
C VAL A 245 -11.13 31.76 2.18
N ASP A 246 -11.60 33.01 2.08
CA ASP A 246 -11.50 33.91 0.92
C ASP A 246 -11.60 33.25 -0.48
N ARG A 247 -12.80 32.72 -0.78
CA ARG A 247 -13.04 31.91 -1.99
C ARG A 247 -12.90 32.66 -3.32
N ASN A 248 -12.91 33.98 -3.31
CA ASN A 248 -13.01 34.78 -4.54
C ASN A 248 -11.73 34.76 -5.38
N TRP A 249 -10.57 34.58 -4.76
CA TRP A 249 -9.26 34.70 -5.42
C TRP A 249 -8.54 33.37 -5.68
N ILE A 250 -9.07 32.25 -5.17
CA ILE A 250 -8.45 30.92 -5.25
C ILE A 250 -8.08 30.54 -6.69
N GLN A 251 -8.96 30.80 -7.67
CA GLN A 251 -8.69 30.43 -9.07
C GLN A 251 -7.51 31.22 -9.65
N VAL A 252 -7.43 32.52 -9.37
CA VAL A 252 -6.35 33.39 -9.83
C VAL A 252 -5.03 32.97 -9.17
N GLU A 253 -5.05 32.71 -7.87
CA GLU A 253 -3.88 32.22 -7.11
C GLU A 253 -3.34 30.91 -7.67
N LEU A 254 -4.22 29.93 -7.94
CA LEU A 254 -3.83 28.67 -8.55
C LEU A 254 -3.18 28.89 -9.92
N ILE A 255 -3.77 29.72 -10.80
CA ILE A 255 -3.21 30.00 -12.12
C ILE A 255 -1.82 30.64 -11.99
N VAL A 256 -1.67 31.64 -11.10
CA VAL A 256 -0.38 32.31 -10.87
C VAL A 256 0.66 31.33 -10.32
N LYS A 257 0.30 30.50 -9.34
CA LYS A 257 1.20 29.49 -8.76
C LYS A 257 1.59 28.41 -9.78
N ILE A 258 0.64 27.95 -10.60
CA ILE A 258 0.91 26.99 -11.68
C ILE A 258 1.85 27.62 -12.72
N ALA A 259 1.61 28.85 -13.15
CA ALA A 259 2.47 29.55 -14.08
C ALA A 259 3.90 29.74 -13.51
N PHE A 260 4.00 30.09 -12.23
CA PHE A 260 5.27 30.23 -11.52
C PHE A 260 6.03 28.90 -11.44
N VAL A 261 5.40 27.84 -10.91
CA VAL A 261 6.01 26.51 -10.79
C VAL A 261 6.35 25.95 -12.16
N GLY A 262 5.47 26.09 -13.15
CA GLY A 262 5.70 25.64 -14.53
C GLY A 262 6.89 26.35 -15.18
N THR A 263 7.00 27.67 -15.00
CA THR A 263 8.16 28.45 -15.49
C THR A 263 9.45 28.02 -14.80
N LEU A 264 9.41 27.82 -13.48
CA LEU A 264 10.57 27.37 -12.70
C LEU A 264 11.01 25.97 -13.14
N MET A 265 10.08 25.02 -13.26
CA MET A 265 10.34 23.67 -13.75
C MET A 265 10.88 23.68 -15.18
N PHE A 266 10.38 24.54 -16.07
CA PHE A 266 10.89 24.66 -17.43
C PHE A 266 12.33 25.21 -17.47
N ARG A 267 12.63 26.22 -16.66
CA ARG A 267 13.98 26.79 -16.54
C ARG A 267 14.96 25.77 -15.96
N LEU A 268 14.56 25.04 -14.93
CA LEU A 268 15.36 24.04 -14.24
C LEU A 268 15.26 22.64 -14.87
N ARG A 269 14.69 22.50 -16.08
CA ARG A 269 14.43 21.19 -16.71
C ARG A 269 15.63 20.28 -16.82
N ARG A 270 16.81 20.85 -17.07
CA ARG A 270 18.04 20.06 -17.13
C ARG A 270 18.42 19.47 -15.78
N GLN A 271 18.11 20.18 -14.69
CA GLN A 271 18.45 19.75 -13.34
C GLN A 271 17.45 18.73 -12.79
N TRP A 272 16.14 18.93 -12.96
CA TRP A 272 15.16 18.01 -12.39
C TRP A 272 14.90 16.76 -13.25
N MET A 273 15.13 16.79 -14.57
CA MET A 273 14.99 15.57 -15.40
C MET A 273 16.01 14.49 -15.04
N GLU A 274 17.21 14.88 -14.54
CA GLU A 274 18.18 13.93 -13.97
C GLU A 274 17.68 13.26 -12.68
N TRP A 275 16.63 13.81 -12.05
CA TRP A 275 16.06 13.28 -10.80
C TRP A 275 14.97 12.23 -11.03
N VAL A 276 14.29 12.30 -12.16
CA VAL A 276 13.19 11.39 -12.54
C VAL A 276 13.70 10.21 -13.37
N ALA A 277 14.87 10.34 -14.01
CA ALA A 277 15.57 9.28 -14.73
C ALA A 277 16.43 8.38 -13.82
#